data_AF-A0A0S7ZD04-F1
#
_entry.id   AF-A0A0S7ZD04-F1
#
_cell.length_a   1.000
_cell.length_b   1.000
_cell.length_c   1.000
_cell.angle_alpha   90.00
_cell.angle_beta   90.00
_cell.angle_gamma   90.00
#
_symmetry.space_group_name_H-M   'P 1'
#
loop_
_entity.id
_entity.type
_entity.pdbx_description
1 polymer ?
#
loop_
_entity_poly.entity_id
_entity_poly.type
_entity_poly.pdbx_seq_one_letter_code
_entity_poly.pdbx_strand_id
1 'polypeptide(L)'
;MSDDVLERFHRALIEEIQTRRPEYLTSPFTVAEIYQNLVPYRTHRDRIGIEMNGDYEDALIRLLAGEGGYLILDSEPALRAIRSELETSNPNTAIYREYAAVDVRLNQAYLDLSVAALDELPDLVHELEAEDPVAMTALAPSERNADLGISPSGMDLFSDDAERPHPSPPSAALSEENMEYEPFGGEGTSDASRPPLSPEIVDQSGAGDKPPAAGSCAWCQEPLPQRDVVNYCPFCGMDQSLVPCAQCGAELEAGWRFCVSCGTEARS
;
A
#
# COMPACT_ATOMS: atom_id res chain seq x y z
N MET A 1 -9.25 10.58 -12.99
CA MET A 1 -8.05 9.70 -13.05
C MET A 1 -7.98 8.75 -11.86
N SER A 2 -8.48 9.11 -10.67
CA SER A 2 -8.43 8.27 -9.48
C SER A 2 -9.46 7.14 -9.42
N ASP A 3 -10.63 7.28 -10.05
CA ASP A 3 -11.66 6.22 -10.07
C ASP A 3 -11.16 4.94 -10.77
N ASP A 4 -10.38 5.10 -11.84
CA ASP A 4 -9.76 4.01 -12.60
C ASP A 4 -8.72 3.24 -11.76
N VAL A 5 -8.01 3.94 -10.87
CA VAL A 5 -7.05 3.32 -9.93
C VAL A 5 -7.80 2.48 -8.89
N LEU A 6 -8.93 2.97 -8.37
CA LEU A 6 -9.77 2.22 -7.43
C LEU A 6 -10.37 0.98 -8.09
N GLU A 7 -10.82 1.08 -9.34
CA GLU A 7 -11.33 -0.07 -10.10
C GLU A 7 -10.24 -1.13 -10.32
N ARG A 8 -9.03 -0.73 -10.71
CA ARG A 8 -7.88 -1.64 -10.86
C ARG A 8 -7.47 -2.26 -9.53
N PHE A 9 -7.48 -1.50 -8.44
CA PHE A 9 -7.21 -2.02 -7.10
C PHE A 9 -8.23 -3.08 -6.72
N HIS A 10 -9.52 -2.79 -6.89
CA HIS A 10 -10.61 -3.71 -6.60
C HIS A 10 -10.52 -5.00 -7.44
N ARG A 11 -10.23 -4.89 -8.73
CA ARG A 11 -10.03 -6.05 -9.62
C ARG A 11 -8.88 -6.93 -9.14
N ALA A 12 -7.73 -6.31 -8.83
CA ALA A 12 -6.57 -7.02 -8.29
C ALA A 12 -6.88 -7.71 -6.95
N LEU A 13 -7.68 -7.07 -6.09
CA LEU A 13 -8.14 -7.65 -4.83
C LEU A 13 -8.99 -8.89 -5.06
N ILE A 14 -9.95 -8.84 -5.98
CA ILE A 14 -10.83 -9.98 -6.30
C ILE A 14 -10.05 -11.13 -6.91
N GLU A 15 -9.17 -10.87 -7.87
CA GLU A 15 -8.33 -11.89 -8.50
C GLU A 15 -7.48 -12.62 -7.45
N GLU A 16 -6.88 -11.89 -6.52
CA GLU A 16 -6.08 -12.51 -5.45
C GLU A 16 -6.94 -13.34 -4.49
N ILE A 17 -8.10 -12.83 -4.11
CA ILE A 17 -9.04 -13.54 -3.24
C ILE A 17 -9.52 -14.83 -3.91
N GLN A 18 -9.90 -14.79 -5.19
CA GLN A 18 -10.33 -15.98 -5.93
C GLN A 18 -9.21 -17.02 -6.02
N THR A 19 -7.97 -16.57 -6.25
CA THR A 19 -6.82 -17.46 -6.45
C THR A 19 -6.34 -18.10 -5.16
N ARG A 20 -6.26 -17.34 -4.06
CA ARG A 20 -5.67 -17.81 -2.80
C ARG A 20 -6.70 -18.28 -1.78
N ARG A 21 -7.81 -17.56 -1.62
CA ARG A 21 -8.78 -17.75 -0.53
C ARG A 21 -10.20 -17.36 -0.95
N PRO A 22 -10.90 -18.19 -1.75
CA PRO A 22 -12.23 -17.88 -2.25
C PRO A 22 -13.28 -17.70 -1.14
N GLU A 23 -13.01 -18.19 0.07
CA GLU A 23 -13.84 -17.96 1.26
C GLU A 23 -14.07 -16.47 1.58
N TYR A 24 -13.10 -15.59 1.29
CA TYR A 24 -13.20 -14.15 1.58
C TYR A 24 -14.13 -13.39 0.62
N LEU A 25 -14.67 -14.04 -0.42
CA LEU A 25 -15.74 -13.46 -1.24
C LEU A 25 -17.06 -13.33 -0.46
N THR A 26 -17.26 -14.17 0.56
CA THR A 26 -18.51 -14.21 1.36
C THR A 26 -18.27 -13.96 2.84
N SER A 27 -17.06 -14.26 3.35
CA SER A 27 -16.62 -13.99 4.71
C SER A 27 -16.09 -12.56 4.86
N PRO A 28 -16.23 -11.92 6.04
CA PRO A 28 -15.45 -10.75 6.38
C PRO A 28 -13.95 -11.09 6.47
N PHE A 29 -13.12 -10.08 6.20
CA PHE A 29 -11.66 -10.09 6.39
C PHE A 29 -11.21 -8.72 6.90
N THR A 30 -9.99 -8.62 7.42
CA THR A 30 -9.51 -7.40 8.09
C THR A 30 -8.80 -6.44 7.15
N VAL A 31 -8.75 -5.14 7.52
CA VAL A 31 -7.94 -4.14 6.81
C VAL A 31 -6.47 -4.55 6.71
N ALA A 32 -5.92 -5.18 7.76
CA ALA A 32 -4.56 -5.71 7.78
C ALA A 32 -4.31 -6.68 6.62
N GLU A 33 -5.24 -7.58 6.36
CA GLU A 33 -5.09 -8.61 5.34
C GLU A 33 -5.00 -8.03 3.93
N ILE A 34 -5.65 -6.88 3.68
CA ILE A 34 -5.59 -6.21 2.37
C ILE A 34 -4.15 -5.86 2.02
N TYR A 35 -3.44 -5.12 2.87
CA TYR A 35 -2.09 -4.65 2.54
C TYR A 35 -0.97 -5.65 2.85
N GLN A 36 -1.23 -6.65 3.70
CA GLN A 36 -0.23 -7.67 4.06
C GLN A 36 -0.28 -8.90 3.16
N ASN A 37 -1.48 -9.37 2.80
CA ASN A 37 -1.68 -10.69 2.20
C ASN A 37 -2.31 -10.66 0.81
N LEU A 38 -3.26 -9.74 0.57
CA LEU A 38 -4.05 -9.74 -0.65
C LEU A 38 -3.42 -8.85 -1.73
N VAL A 39 -3.22 -7.57 -1.44
CA VAL A 39 -2.70 -6.59 -2.38
C VAL A 39 -1.49 -5.85 -1.79
N PRO A 40 -0.36 -6.54 -1.52
CA PRO A 40 0.84 -5.86 -1.05
C PRO A 40 1.39 -4.89 -2.11
N TYR A 41 1.75 -3.68 -1.67
CA TYR A 41 2.29 -2.63 -2.55
C TYR A 41 3.38 -3.13 -3.51
N ARG A 42 4.37 -3.88 -3.00
CA ARG A 42 5.53 -4.31 -3.80
C ARG A 42 5.17 -5.21 -4.97
N THR A 43 4.13 -6.02 -4.85
CA THR A 43 3.77 -7.03 -5.85
C THR A 43 2.72 -6.50 -6.83
N HIS A 44 1.85 -5.59 -6.37
CA HIS A 44 0.69 -5.15 -7.15
C HIS A 44 0.76 -3.71 -7.66
N ARG A 45 1.77 -2.90 -7.30
CA ARG A 45 1.90 -1.50 -7.78
C ARG A 45 1.81 -1.36 -9.30
N ASP A 46 2.45 -2.26 -10.05
CA ASP A 46 2.51 -2.19 -11.51
C ASP A 46 1.15 -2.55 -12.13
N ARG A 47 0.39 -3.45 -11.49
CA ARG A 47 -0.96 -3.85 -11.91
C ARG A 47 -2.01 -2.78 -11.61
N ILE A 48 -1.86 -2.09 -10.49
CA ILE A 48 -2.80 -1.02 -10.09
C ILE A 48 -2.48 0.29 -10.84
N GLY A 49 -1.25 0.44 -11.32
CA GLY A 49 -0.77 1.63 -12.02
C GLY A 49 -0.38 2.74 -11.06
N ILE A 50 0.29 2.38 -9.97
CA ILE A 50 0.70 3.27 -8.88
C ILE A 50 2.22 3.32 -8.83
N GLU A 51 2.78 4.53 -8.82
CA GLU A 51 4.24 4.74 -8.80
C GLU A 51 4.79 4.91 -7.39
N MET A 52 4.05 5.55 -6.48
CA MET A 52 4.50 5.84 -5.12
C MET A 52 3.67 5.12 -4.06
N ASN A 53 4.30 4.83 -2.91
CA ASN A 53 3.60 4.24 -1.78
C ASN A 53 2.47 5.15 -1.25
N GLY A 54 2.66 6.48 -1.31
CA GLY A 54 1.62 7.43 -0.91
C GLY A 54 0.35 7.31 -1.74
N ASP A 55 0.47 7.08 -3.05
CA ASP A 55 -0.67 6.88 -3.94
C ASP A 55 -1.42 5.57 -3.64
N TYR A 56 -0.69 4.54 -3.20
CA TYR A 56 -1.28 3.28 -2.73
C TYR A 56 -2.04 3.48 -1.42
N GLU A 57 -1.46 4.21 -0.48
CA GLU A 57 -2.12 4.52 0.79
C GLU A 57 -3.36 5.39 0.58
N ASP A 58 -3.31 6.37 -0.33
CA ASP A 58 -4.47 7.18 -0.76
C ASP A 58 -5.57 6.31 -1.40
N ALA A 59 -5.20 5.45 -2.35
CA ALA A 59 -6.16 4.55 -2.99
C ALA A 59 -6.81 3.61 -1.96
N LEU A 60 -6.03 3.07 -1.02
CA LEU A 60 -6.54 2.18 0.02
C LEU A 60 -7.50 2.90 0.97
N ILE A 61 -7.14 4.07 1.50
CA ILE A 61 -8.02 4.81 2.43
C ILE A 61 -9.33 5.23 1.74
N ARG A 62 -9.29 5.59 0.46
CA ARG A 62 -10.47 5.93 -0.35
C ARG A 62 -11.37 4.72 -0.59
N LEU A 63 -10.77 3.56 -0.88
CA LEU A 63 -11.50 2.30 -1.00
C LEU A 63 -12.19 1.94 0.32
N LEU A 64 -11.51 2.10 1.45
CA LEU A 64 -12.07 1.89 2.80
C LEU A 64 -13.13 2.93 3.19
N ALA A 65 -13.05 4.15 2.65
CA ALA A 65 -14.10 5.16 2.81
C ALA A 65 -15.41 4.77 2.09
N GLY A 66 -15.38 3.71 1.29
CA GLY A 66 -16.48 3.25 0.45
C GLY A 66 -16.57 4.00 -0.88
N GLU A 67 -15.49 4.66 -1.33
CA GLU A 67 -15.44 5.27 -2.65
C GLU A 67 -15.53 4.19 -3.74
N GLY A 68 -16.38 4.41 -4.73
CA GLY A 68 -16.75 3.40 -5.73
C GLY A 68 -17.69 2.29 -5.21
N GLY A 69 -17.96 2.24 -3.90
CA GLY A 69 -18.90 1.27 -3.30
C GLY A 69 -18.43 -0.19 -3.35
N TYR A 70 -17.13 -0.41 -3.57
CA TYR A 70 -16.53 -1.74 -3.71
C TYR A 70 -16.41 -2.48 -2.37
N LEU A 71 -16.01 -1.76 -1.31
CA LEU A 71 -15.83 -2.29 0.03
C LEU A 71 -16.83 -1.67 1.01
N ILE A 72 -17.22 -2.48 1.99
CA ILE A 72 -18.09 -2.11 3.09
C ILE A 72 -17.31 -2.40 4.38
N LEU A 73 -17.02 -1.37 5.17
CA LEU A 73 -16.48 -1.54 6.51
C LEU A 73 -17.63 -1.86 7.47
N ASP A 74 -17.46 -2.87 8.32
CA ASP A 74 -18.46 -3.23 9.33
C ASP A 74 -18.46 -2.25 10.52
N SER A 75 -17.37 -1.49 10.71
CA SER A 75 -17.24 -0.50 11.79
C SER A 75 -17.60 0.91 11.33
N GLU A 76 -18.80 1.37 11.69
CA GLU A 76 -19.27 2.74 11.45
C GLU A 76 -18.34 3.83 12.05
N PRO A 77 -17.81 3.69 13.29
CA PRO A 77 -16.84 4.65 13.82
C PRO A 77 -15.57 4.77 13.00
N ALA A 78 -15.04 3.64 12.50
CA ALA A 78 -13.85 3.63 11.66
C ALA A 78 -14.11 4.29 10.30
N LEU A 79 -15.26 3.96 9.67
CA LEU A 79 -15.68 4.56 8.41
C LEU A 79 -15.81 6.08 8.53
N ARG A 80 -16.43 6.58 9.61
CA ARG A 80 -16.56 8.01 9.86
C ARG A 80 -15.20 8.68 10.03
N ALA A 81 -14.29 8.08 10.80
CA ALA A 81 -12.95 8.63 11.02
C ALA A 81 -12.16 8.72 9.71
N ILE A 82 -12.17 7.65 8.92
CA ILE A 82 -11.53 7.59 7.59
C ILE A 82 -12.09 8.68 6.66
N ARG A 83 -13.41 8.85 6.61
CA ARG A 83 -14.05 9.90 5.80
C ARG A 83 -13.71 11.30 6.27
N SER A 84 -13.75 11.53 7.58
CA SER A 84 -13.37 12.82 8.16
C SER A 84 -11.91 13.17 7.86
N GLU A 85 -11.02 12.19 7.83
CA GLU A 85 -9.61 12.39 7.51
C GLU A 85 -9.43 12.83 6.06
N LEU A 86 -10.16 12.21 5.12
CA LEU A 86 -10.14 12.55 3.70
C LEU A 86 -10.71 13.95 3.39
N GLU A 87 -11.54 14.51 4.27
CA GLU A 87 -12.04 15.89 4.14
C GLU A 87 -11.00 16.95 4.56
N THR A 88 -9.93 16.55 5.24
CA THR A 88 -8.87 17.47 5.65
C THR A 88 -8.00 17.88 4.46
N SER A 89 -7.39 19.07 4.53
CA SER A 89 -6.50 19.56 3.46
C SER A 89 -5.17 18.79 3.36
N ASN A 90 -4.79 18.04 4.39
CA ASN A 90 -3.59 17.23 4.41
C ASN A 90 -3.90 15.87 5.08
N PRO A 91 -4.59 14.98 4.36
CA PRO A 91 -5.07 13.72 4.91
C PRO A 91 -3.91 12.82 5.32
N ASN A 92 -4.00 12.22 6.50
CA ASN A 92 -3.11 11.16 6.92
C ASN A 92 -3.50 9.85 6.23
N THR A 93 -2.87 9.57 5.09
CA THR A 93 -3.09 8.35 4.30
C THR A 93 -2.74 7.07 5.05
N ALA A 94 -1.98 7.14 6.16
CA ALA A 94 -1.59 5.97 6.95
C ALA A 94 -2.57 5.62 8.09
N ILE A 95 -3.67 6.36 8.26
CA ILE A 95 -4.65 6.15 9.34
C ILE A 95 -5.30 4.76 9.31
N TYR A 96 -5.36 4.10 8.15
CA TYR A 96 -5.89 2.74 8.00
C TYR A 96 -5.14 1.72 8.90
N ARG A 97 -3.90 2.02 9.31
CA ARG A 97 -3.11 1.16 10.22
C ARG A 97 -3.71 1.11 11.62
N GLU A 98 -4.37 2.16 12.07
CA GLU A 98 -5.07 2.18 13.36
C GLU A 98 -6.31 1.27 13.34
N TYR A 99 -6.88 1.08 12.15
CA TYR A 99 -8.05 0.23 11.90
C TYR A 99 -7.68 -1.14 11.33
N ALA A 100 -6.43 -1.59 11.51
CA ALA A 100 -5.93 -2.84 10.95
C ALA A 100 -6.79 -4.07 11.30
N ALA A 101 -7.41 -4.10 12.48
CA ALA A 101 -8.26 -5.20 12.95
C ALA A 101 -9.75 -5.04 12.60
N VAL A 102 -10.13 -4.00 11.86
CA VAL A 102 -11.54 -3.77 11.49
C VAL A 102 -11.92 -4.70 10.34
N ASP A 103 -13.10 -5.31 10.48
CA ASP A 103 -13.68 -6.17 9.46
C ASP A 103 -14.20 -5.35 8.26
N VAL A 104 -13.90 -5.89 7.08
CA VAL A 104 -14.23 -5.37 5.76
C VAL A 104 -14.89 -6.49 4.97
N ARG A 105 -15.90 -6.11 4.18
CA ARG A 105 -16.65 -7.01 3.33
C ARG A 105 -16.68 -6.47 1.90
N LEU A 106 -16.61 -7.38 0.94
CA LEU A 106 -16.80 -7.04 -0.46
C LEU A 106 -18.29 -6.80 -0.75
N ASN A 107 -18.58 -5.76 -1.53
CA ASN A 107 -19.91 -5.52 -2.02
C ASN A 107 -20.25 -6.53 -3.12
N GLN A 108 -21.21 -7.41 -2.83
CA GLN A 108 -21.64 -8.49 -3.72
C GLN A 108 -22.10 -7.99 -5.10
N ALA A 109 -22.66 -6.76 -5.18
CA ALA A 109 -23.11 -6.18 -6.44
C ALA A 109 -21.98 -5.96 -7.45
N TYR A 110 -20.76 -5.70 -6.97
CA TYR A 110 -19.59 -5.52 -7.83
C TYR A 110 -18.83 -6.83 -8.07
N LEU A 111 -18.96 -7.81 -7.18
CA LEU A 111 -18.40 -9.15 -7.37
C LEU A 111 -18.97 -9.81 -8.63
N ASP A 112 -20.29 -9.81 -8.79
CA ASP A 112 -20.95 -10.45 -9.95
C ASP A 112 -20.51 -9.83 -11.29
N LEU A 113 -20.33 -8.49 -11.34
CA LEU A 113 -19.86 -7.80 -12.54
C LEU A 113 -18.40 -8.13 -12.86
N SER A 114 -17.54 -8.16 -11.85
CA SER A 114 -16.12 -8.50 -12.05
C SER A 114 -15.90 -9.99 -12.36
N VAL A 115 -16.67 -10.91 -11.78
CA VAL A 115 -16.62 -12.34 -12.14
C VAL A 115 -17.09 -12.53 -13.58
N ALA A 116 -18.18 -11.87 -13.99
CA ALA A 116 -18.63 -11.91 -15.37
C ALA A 116 -17.59 -11.34 -16.35
N ALA A 117 -16.94 -10.22 -16.00
CA ALA A 117 -15.89 -9.61 -16.82
C ALA A 117 -14.62 -10.47 -16.92
N LEU A 118 -14.32 -11.29 -15.91
CA LEU A 118 -13.21 -12.25 -15.95
C LEU A 118 -13.56 -13.52 -16.76
N ASP A 119 -14.82 -13.96 -16.74
CA ASP A 119 -15.30 -15.11 -17.53
C ASP A 119 -15.41 -14.78 -19.04
N GLU A 120 -15.58 -13.50 -19.42
CA GLU A 120 -15.57 -13.04 -20.81
C GLU A 120 -14.17 -12.89 -21.44
N LEU A 121 -13.09 -13.19 -20.71
CA LEU A 121 -11.71 -13.13 -21.21
C LEU A 121 -11.03 -14.52 -21.38
N PRO A 122 -11.56 -15.38 -22.27
CA PRO A 122 -10.68 -16.26 -23.03
C PRO A 122 -10.75 -16.10 -24.56
N ASP A 123 -11.56 -15.20 -25.13
CA ASP A 123 -11.71 -15.12 -26.60
C ASP A 123 -10.99 -13.94 -27.30
N LEU A 124 -10.63 -12.85 -26.62
CA LEU A 124 -10.02 -11.68 -27.31
C LEU A 124 -8.50 -11.74 -27.50
N VAL A 125 -7.82 -12.77 -27.00
CA VAL A 125 -6.38 -12.98 -27.24
C VAL A 125 -6.10 -13.87 -28.46
N HIS A 126 -7.12 -14.47 -29.10
CA HIS A 126 -6.93 -15.32 -30.28
C HIS A 126 -7.18 -14.60 -31.63
N GLU A 127 -7.80 -13.41 -31.64
CA GLU A 127 -8.08 -12.68 -32.89
C GLU A 127 -7.02 -11.64 -33.28
N LEU A 128 -6.00 -11.39 -32.44
CA LEU A 128 -4.93 -10.42 -32.74
C LEU A 128 -3.66 -11.06 -33.35
N GLU A 129 -3.61 -12.38 -33.53
CA GLU A 129 -2.47 -13.10 -34.14
C GLU A 129 -2.73 -13.56 -35.58
N ALA A 130 -3.83 -13.14 -36.22
CA ALA A 130 -4.20 -13.59 -37.55
C ALA A 130 -4.49 -12.46 -38.55
N GLU A 131 -3.68 -11.41 -38.60
CA GLU A 131 -3.69 -10.48 -39.74
C GLU A 131 -2.27 -10.20 -40.27
N ASP A 132 -2.08 -10.65 -41.52
CA ASP A 132 -0.91 -10.57 -42.39
C ASP A 132 -0.19 -9.20 -42.39
N PRO A 133 1.16 -9.15 -42.43
CA PRO A 133 1.89 -7.89 -42.49
C PRO A 133 1.77 -7.25 -43.87
N VAL A 134 0.86 -6.27 -44.02
CA VAL A 134 0.79 -5.47 -45.25
C VAL A 134 1.98 -4.51 -45.31
N ALA A 135 2.82 -4.73 -46.32
CA ALA A 135 4.01 -3.96 -46.61
C ALA A 135 3.72 -2.48 -46.89
N MET A 136 4.45 -1.61 -46.17
CA MET A 136 4.53 -0.18 -46.40
C MET A 136 5.33 0.12 -47.66
N THR A 137 4.69 0.52 -48.77
CA THR A 137 5.37 1.29 -49.82
C THR A 137 4.41 2.19 -50.62
N ALA A 138 4.84 3.46 -50.75
CA ALA A 138 4.50 4.42 -51.79
C ALA A 138 3.14 5.16 -51.66
N LEU A 139 3.18 6.45 -51.29
CA LEU A 139 3.28 7.58 -52.23
C LEU A 139 3.00 8.90 -51.48
N ALA A 140 3.93 9.86 -51.60
CA ALA A 140 3.71 11.29 -51.33
C ALA A 140 3.51 12.03 -52.68
N PRO A 141 3.33 13.36 -52.72
CA PRO A 141 2.28 14.19 -52.12
C PRO A 141 1.51 14.97 -53.22
N SER A 142 0.45 15.72 -52.88
CA SER A 142 -0.05 16.79 -53.76
C SER A 142 -0.68 17.92 -52.95
N GLU A 143 -0.07 19.09 -53.11
CA GLU A 143 -0.51 20.40 -52.66
C GLU A 143 -1.87 20.78 -53.28
N ARG A 144 -2.66 21.61 -52.57
CA ARG A 144 -3.37 22.77 -53.13
C ARG A 144 -4.02 23.61 -52.00
N ASN A 145 -3.62 24.88 -51.98
CA ASN A 145 -4.10 25.97 -51.13
C ASN A 145 -5.54 26.42 -51.47
N ALA A 146 -6.27 26.88 -50.45
CA ALA A 146 -7.15 28.06 -50.47
C ALA A 146 -7.47 28.38 -48.99
N ASP A 147 -6.86 29.42 -48.43
CA ASP A 147 -7.40 30.79 -48.44
C ASP A 147 -8.76 30.87 -47.73
N LEU A 148 -8.74 31.37 -46.49
CA LEU A 148 -9.67 32.38 -45.99
C LEU A 148 -9.16 32.89 -44.65
N GLY A 149 -8.59 34.10 -44.67
CA GLY A 149 -8.22 34.83 -43.47
C GLY A 149 -9.45 35.34 -42.72
N ILE A 150 -9.44 35.14 -41.40
CA ILE A 150 -10.13 36.02 -40.47
C ILE A 150 -9.17 36.28 -39.30
N SER A 151 -8.72 37.53 -39.20
CA SER A 151 -8.26 38.15 -37.95
C SER A 151 -9.25 39.27 -37.64
N PRO A 152 -9.68 39.41 -36.39
CA PRO A 152 -9.31 40.63 -35.64
C PRO A 152 -8.91 40.28 -34.19
N SER A 153 -7.79 40.78 -33.68
CA SER A 153 -7.58 42.13 -33.11
C SER A 153 -8.44 42.41 -31.86
N GLY A 154 -7.72 42.65 -30.76
CA GLY A 154 -8.24 42.76 -29.41
C GLY A 154 -8.96 44.05 -29.03
N MET A 155 -9.42 44.06 -27.78
CA MET A 155 -9.62 45.25 -26.97
C MET A 155 -9.70 44.87 -25.49
N ASP A 156 -8.95 45.60 -24.67
CA ASP A 156 -8.97 45.64 -23.21
C ASP A 156 -10.35 46.00 -22.65
N LEU A 157 -10.75 45.38 -21.53
CA LEU A 157 -11.60 46.03 -20.53
C LEU A 157 -11.22 45.58 -19.11
N PHE A 158 -10.66 46.54 -18.38
CA PHE A 158 -10.57 46.61 -16.93
C PHE A 158 -11.97 46.71 -16.28
N SER A 159 -12.14 46.10 -15.10
CA SER A 159 -12.97 46.53 -13.96
C SER A 159 -12.70 45.54 -12.81
N ASP A 160 -11.92 45.90 -11.79
CA ASP A 160 -12.29 46.63 -10.56
C ASP A 160 -13.30 45.88 -9.66
N ASP A 161 -12.75 45.36 -8.56
CA ASP A 161 -13.22 45.43 -7.18
C ASP A 161 -14.71 45.19 -6.84
N ALA A 162 -14.98 44.06 -6.18
CA ALA A 162 -16.07 43.93 -5.20
C ALA A 162 -15.87 42.68 -4.31
N GLU A 163 -15.04 42.86 -3.29
CA GLU A 163 -15.30 42.49 -1.90
C GLU A 163 -16.40 41.42 -1.65
N ARG A 164 -16.02 40.21 -1.22
CA ARG A 164 -16.91 39.34 -0.43
C ARG A 164 -16.24 38.90 0.87
N PRO A 165 -16.91 39.05 2.03
CA PRO A 165 -16.26 38.91 3.33
C PRO A 165 -16.08 37.43 3.70
N HIS A 166 -14.88 37.08 4.15
CA HIS A 166 -14.61 35.88 4.91
C HIS A 166 -15.25 36.02 6.32
N PRO A 167 -16.03 35.05 6.81
CA PRO A 167 -16.42 35.04 8.22
C PRO A 167 -15.23 34.59 9.08
N SER A 168 -14.69 35.51 9.87
CA SER A 168 -13.78 35.21 10.97
C SER A 168 -14.47 34.36 12.03
N PRO A 169 -13.82 33.33 12.61
CA PRO A 169 -14.35 32.67 13.80
C PRO A 169 -14.22 33.60 15.02
N PRO A 170 -15.17 33.58 15.96
CA PRO A 170 -15.08 34.36 17.18
C PRO A 170 -14.03 33.76 18.12
N SER A 171 -13.02 34.56 18.48
CA SER A 171 -12.28 34.40 19.73
C SER A 171 -13.24 34.60 20.89
N ALA A 172 -13.70 33.49 21.47
CA ALA A 172 -14.31 33.47 22.78
C ALA A 172 -13.42 32.62 23.69
N ALA A 173 -12.80 33.31 24.62
CA ALA A 173 -11.96 32.79 25.68
C ALA A 173 -12.65 31.66 26.45
N LEU A 174 -11.93 30.56 26.62
CA LEU A 174 -12.11 29.65 27.75
C LEU A 174 -10.74 29.51 28.42
N SER A 175 -10.61 30.31 29.48
CA SER A 175 -9.90 30.05 30.73
C SER A 175 -8.94 28.85 30.76
N GLU A 176 -7.64 29.17 30.71
CA GLU A 176 -6.57 28.37 31.29
C GLU A 176 -6.79 28.26 32.81
N GLU A 177 -7.54 27.24 33.23
CA GLU A 177 -7.49 26.78 34.62
C GLU A 177 -6.35 25.76 34.76
N ASN A 178 -5.30 26.23 35.45
CA ASN A 178 -4.21 25.44 36.02
C ASN A 178 -4.72 24.13 36.61
N MET A 179 -4.36 23.01 35.99
CA MET A 179 -4.36 21.71 36.64
C MET A 179 -2.92 21.39 37.05
N GLU A 180 -2.60 21.79 38.28
CA GLU A 180 -1.42 21.37 39.01
C GLU A 180 -1.37 19.84 39.09
N TYR A 181 -0.38 19.23 38.42
CA TYR A 181 -0.02 17.83 38.62
C TYR A 181 1.11 17.80 39.66
N GLU A 182 0.75 17.47 40.89
CA GLU A 182 1.68 17.25 42.00
C GLU A 182 2.62 16.06 41.64
N PRO A 183 3.96 16.24 41.65
CA PRO A 183 4.86 15.11 41.52
C PRO A 183 4.94 14.39 42.87
N PHE A 184 4.49 13.13 42.89
CA PHE A 184 4.68 12.25 44.03
C PHE A 184 6.17 12.16 44.39
N GLY A 185 6.49 12.65 45.58
CA GLY A 185 7.77 12.46 46.24
C GLY A 185 7.97 10.99 46.59
N GLY A 186 9.05 10.43 46.06
CA GLY A 186 9.64 9.17 46.50
C GLY A 186 11.10 9.43 46.84
N GLU A 187 11.36 9.70 48.12
CA GLU A 187 12.69 9.79 48.69
C GLU A 187 13.36 8.41 48.61
N GLY A 188 14.54 8.34 47.99
CA GLY A 188 15.29 7.10 47.79
C GLY A 188 16.76 7.38 47.51
N THR A 189 17.45 7.80 48.56
CA THR A 189 18.88 7.63 48.86
C THR A 189 19.87 7.52 47.69
N SER A 190 20.73 8.52 47.60
CA SER A 190 22.01 8.53 46.90
C SER A 190 22.87 7.29 47.17
N ASP A 191 23.22 6.55 46.11
CA ASP A 191 24.49 5.85 46.04
C ASP A 191 25.22 6.21 44.74
N ALA A 192 26.41 6.75 44.92
CA ALA A 192 27.28 7.22 43.88
C ALA A 192 28.07 6.03 43.32
N SER A 193 27.69 5.55 42.14
CA SER A 193 28.59 4.86 41.20
C SER A 193 27.93 4.73 39.83
N ARG A 194 28.09 5.75 39.00
CA ARG A 194 27.73 5.70 37.57
C ARG A 194 29.01 5.87 36.75
N PRO A 195 29.55 4.81 36.12
CA PRO A 195 30.65 4.97 35.18
C PRO A 195 30.15 5.67 33.90
N PRO A 196 31.00 6.41 33.17
CA PRO A 196 30.62 7.02 31.91
C PRO A 196 30.48 5.91 30.85
N LEU A 197 29.27 5.71 30.34
CA LEU A 197 29.06 4.90 29.13
C LEU A 197 29.34 5.81 27.92
N SER A 198 30.57 5.75 27.44
CA SER A 198 30.88 6.04 26.03
C SER A 198 30.27 4.92 25.18
N PRO A 199 29.55 5.20 24.08
CA PRO A 199 29.20 4.16 23.13
C PRO A 199 30.46 3.83 22.32
N GLU A 200 31.20 2.82 22.76
CA GLU A 200 32.12 2.10 21.89
C GLU A 200 31.27 1.35 20.86
N ILE A 201 31.34 1.81 19.61
CA ILE A 201 30.81 1.09 18.45
C ILE A 201 31.66 -0.19 18.32
N VAL A 202 31.18 -1.27 18.94
CA VAL A 202 31.71 -2.61 18.73
C VAL A 202 31.19 -3.10 17.39
N ASP A 203 32.07 -2.99 16.38
CA ASP A 203 31.97 -3.71 15.12
C ASP A 203 32.01 -5.21 15.42
N GLN A 204 30.82 -5.81 15.59
CA GLN A 204 30.67 -7.25 15.72
C GLN A 204 30.55 -7.86 14.32
N SER A 205 31.65 -7.79 13.58
CA SER A 205 31.93 -8.71 12.48
C SER A 205 32.25 -10.10 13.07
N GLY A 206 31.19 -10.79 13.52
CA GLY A 206 31.25 -12.18 13.96
C GLY A 206 31.44 -13.11 12.78
N ALA A 207 32.67 -13.53 12.54
CA ALA A 207 33.00 -14.67 11.71
C ALA A 207 32.45 -15.95 12.37
N GLY A 208 31.38 -16.51 11.82
CA GLY A 208 30.81 -17.80 12.20
C GLY A 208 30.32 -18.53 10.95
N ASP A 209 30.89 -19.72 10.72
CA ASP A 209 30.53 -20.78 9.75
C ASP A 209 29.65 -20.41 8.55
N LYS A 210 30.29 -20.34 7.38
CA LYS A 210 29.68 -20.10 6.06
C LYS A 210 28.94 -21.35 5.56
N PRO A 211 27.59 -21.38 5.47
CA PRO A 211 26.91 -22.40 4.67
C PRO A 211 27.10 -22.08 3.17
N PRO A 212 27.08 -23.08 2.27
CA PRO A 212 27.30 -22.85 0.85
C PRO A 212 26.17 -22.04 0.23
N ALA A 213 26.54 -20.92 -0.42
CA ALA A 213 25.67 -20.15 -1.28
C ALA A 213 25.41 -20.89 -2.60
N ALA A 214 24.37 -21.73 -2.61
CA ALA A 214 23.70 -22.23 -3.81
C ALA A 214 22.32 -22.79 -3.43
N GLY A 215 21.40 -21.92 -3.04
CA GLY A 215 20.04 -22.30 -2.66
C GLY A 215 19.00 -21.35 -3.26
N SER A 216 17.76 -21.84 -3.38
CA SER A 216 16.58 -21.00 -3.61
C SER A 216 16.22 -20.23 -2.33
N CYS A 217 15.56 -19.10 -2.48
CA CYS A 217 15.02 -18.33 -1.36
C CYS A 217 14.04 -19.16 -0.51
N ALA A 218 14.15 -19.14 0.82
CA ALA A 218 13.27 -19.91 1.71
C ALA A 218 11.81 -19.43 1.74
N TRP A 219 11.51 -18.25 1.17
CA TRP A 219 10.15 -17.68 1.12
C TRP A 219 9.53 -17.69 -0.27
N CYS A 220 10.23 -17.13 -1.27
CA CYS A 220 9.69 -17.03 -2.63
C CYS A 220 10.17 -18.15 -3.56
N GLN A 221 11.09 -19.00 -3.09
CA GLN A 221 11.64 -20.14 -3.85
C GLN A 221 12.42 -19.76 -5.14
N GLU A 222 12.63 -18.47 -5.40
CA GLU A 222 13.42 -18.02 -6.54
C GLU A 222 14.91 -18.38 -6.33
N PRO A 223 15.62 -18.86 -7.37
CA PRO A 223 17.05 -19.15 -7.30
C PRO A 223 17.85 -17.90 -6.90
N LEU A 224 18.59 -17.98 -5.80
CA LEU A 224 19.45 -16.89 -5.38
C LEU A 224 20.67 -16.80 -6.33
N PRO A 225 21.13 -15.59 -6.68
CA PRO A 225 22.31 -15.42 -7.50
C PRO A 225 23.53 -16.04 -6.80
N GLN A 226 24.38 -16.72 -7.57
CA GLN A 226 25.61 -17.34 -7.06
C GLN A 226 26.59 -16.24 -6.63
N ARG A 227 26.51 -15.85 -5.36
CA ARG A 227 27.40 -14.89 -4.70
C ARG A 227 27.81 -15.48 -3.36
N ASP A 228 29.00 -15.11 -2.88
CA ASP A 228 29.56 -15.69 -1.66
C ASP A 228 28.70 -15.51 -0.40
N VAL A 229 27.91 -14.42 -0.34
CA VAL A 229 27.01 -14.09 0.77
C VAL A 229 25.78 -13.39 0.19
N VAL A 230 24.59 -13.94 0.44
CA VAL A 230 23.31 -13.30 0.10
C VAL A 230 22.53 -13.13 1.39
N ASN A 231 22.56 -11.92 1.95
CA ASN A 231 21.81 -11.61 3.18
C ASN A 231 20.33 -11.32 2.88
N TYR A 232 20.03 -10.71 1.74
CA TYR A 232 18.65 -10.41 1.33
C TYR A 232 18.38 -10.96 -0.06
N CYS A 233 17.20 -11.54 -0.27
CA CYS A 233 16.78 -11.98 -1.59
C CYS A 233 16.44 -10.77 -2.49
N PRO A 234 17.01 -10.66 -3.71
CA PRO A 234 16.74 -9.54 -4.61
C PRO A 234 15.33 -9.57 -5.22
N PHE A 235 14.62 -10.71 -5.13
CA PHE A 235 13.30 -10.88 -5.72
C PHE A 235 12.16 -10.58 -4.73
N CYS A 236 12.25 -11.07 -3.49
CA CYS A 236 11.23 -10.84 -2.47
C CYS A 236 11.65 -9.89 -1.34
N GLY A 237 12.93 -9.53 -1.25
CA GLY A 237 13.47 -8.65 -0.20
C GLY A 237 13.63 -9.29 1.18
N MET A 238 13.33 -10.59 1.34
CA MET A 238 13.42 -11.27 2.64
C MET A 238 14.86 -11.55 3.05
N ASP A 239 15.12 -11.42 4.35
CA ASP A 239 16.41 -11.71 4.96
C ASP A 239 16.66 -13.23 4.96
N GLN A 240 17.69 -13.69 4.25
CA GLN A 240 18.04 -15.10 4.11
C GLN A 240 18.71 -15.69 5.36
N SER A 241 19.01 -14.88 6.38
CA SER A 241 19.46 -15.38 7.68
C SER A 241 18.31 -15.91 8.55
N LEU A 242 17.07 -15.55 8.22
CA LEU A 242 15.88 -16.04 8.90
C LEU A 242 15.40 -17.36 8.26
N VAL A 243 14.57 -18.09 8.97
CA VAL A 243 13.87 -19.28 8.47
C VAL A 243 12.39 -19.18 8.82
N PRO A 244 11.48 -19.52 7.89
CA PRO A 244 10.06 -19.53 8.19
C PRO A 244 9.72 -20.75 9.07
N CYS A 245 8.90 -20.53 10.10
CA CYS A 245 8.36 -21.64 10.88
C CYS A 245 7.52 -22.57 10.00
N ALA A 246 7.79 -23.88 10.04
CA ALA A 246 7.05 -24.88 9.26
C ALA A 246 5.55 -24.99 9.61
N GLN A 247 5.13 -24.49 10.78
CA GLN A 247 3.72 -24.54 11.21
C GLN A 247 2.98 -23.23 10.91
N CYS A 248 3.50 -22.09 11.36
CA CYS A 248 2.78 -20.81 11.26
C CYS A 248 3.40 -19.81 10.28
N GLY A 249 4.57 -20.12 9.70
CA GLY A 249 5.26 -19.23 8.76
C GLY A 249 5.93 -18.01 9.40
N ALA A 250 5.90 -17.86 10.73
CA ALA A 250 6.57 -16.77 11.43
C ALA A 250 8.08 -16.80 11.20
N GLU A 251 8.69 -15.61 11.18
CA GLU A 251 10.12 -15.42 11.01
C GLU A 251 10.88 -15.88 12.26
N LEU A 252 11.92 -16.68 12.07
CA LEU A 252 12.72 -17.24 13.15
C LEU A 252 14.21 -17.19 12.79
N GLU A 253 15.09 -16.87 13.74
CA GLU A 253 16.53 -16.89 13.48
C GLU A 253 17.08 -18.33 13.48
N ALA A 254 18.08 -18.59 12.64
CA ALA A 254 18.78 -19.87 12.57
C ALA A 254 19.50 -20.17 13.89
N GLY A 255 18.89 -21.00 14.75
CA GLY A 255 19.42 -21.38 16.06
C GLY A 255 18.39 -21.40 17.19
N TRP A 256 17.20 -20.85 16.96
CA TRP A 256 16.10 -20.93 17.93
C TRP A 256 15.56 -22.36 18.02
N ARG A 257 15.19 -22.80 19.23
CA ARG A 257 14.64 -24.14 19.45
C ARG A 257 13.14 -24.23 19.19
N PHE A 258 12.41 -23.14 19.39
CA PHE A 258 10.95 -23.08 19.29
C PHE A 258 10.52 -21.76 18.66
N CYS A 259 9.44 -21.79 17.89
CA CYS A 259 8.81 -20.59 17.35
C CYS A 259 8.10 -19.81 18.45
N VAL A 260 8.38 -18.51 18.57
CA VAL A 260 7.73 -17.61 19.55
C VAL A 260 6.23 -17.45 19.34
N SER A 261 5.76 -17.60 18.09
CA SER A 261 4.35 -17.36 17.75
C SER A 261 3.47 -18.59 17.96
N CYS A 262 3.98 -19.81 17.73
CA CYS A 262 3.17 -21.03 17.79
C CYS A 262 3.70 -22.12 18.72
N GLY A 263 4.91 -21.96 19.28
CA GLY A 263 5.53 -22.94 20.18
C GLY A 263 6.10 -24.20 19.50
N THR A 264 5.94 -24.35 18.18
CA THR A 264 6.48 -25.51 17.45
C THR A 264 8.00 -25.48 17.39
N GLU A 265 8.61 -26.67 17.50
CA GLU A 265 10.06 -26.84 17.39
C GLU A 265 10.59 -26.38 16.02
N ALA A 266 11.69 -25.62 16.05
CA ALA A 266 12.36 -25.21 14.83
C ALA A 266 13.11 -26.41 14.24
N ARG A 267 12.86 -26.73 12.97
CA ARG A 267 13.68 -27.72 12.25
C ARG A 267 15.00 -27.05 11.88
N SER A 268 16.06 -27.37 12.62
CA SER A 268 17.46 -27.03 12.29
C SER A 268 17.96 -27.82 11.10
#